data_AF-A0A1C5XZM2-F1
#
_entry.id   AF-A0A1C5XZM2-F1
#
_cell.length_a   1.000
_cell.length_b   1.000
_cell.length_c   1.000
_cell.angle_alpha   90.00
_cell.angle_beta   90.00
_cell.angle_gamma   90.00
#
_symmetry.space_group_name_H-M   'P 1'
#
loop_
_entity.id
_entity.type
_entity.pdbx_description
1 polymer ?
#
loop_
_entity_poly.entity_id
_entity_poly.type
_entity_poly.pdbx_seq_one_letter_code
_entity_poly.pdbx_strand_id
1 'polypeptide(L)'
;MTTKRTVKYHVPQQGLYVYARTEEGRTELIVLNSTDNEQILMNNHFKGLVNESVMGREIASGKTIDLTENIVIPARKSVIIEC
;
A
#
# COMPACT_ATOMS: atom_id res chain seq x y z
N MET A 1 -23.60 -14.72 7.21
CA MET A 1 -22.35 -14.34 7.89
C MET A 1 -21.97 -12.96 7.37
N THR A 2 -21.74 -11.98 8.24
CA THR A 2 -21.45 -10.60 7.82
C THR A 2 -20.00 -10.49 7.39
N THR A 3 -19.75 -10.24 6.12
CA THR A 3 -18.39 -10.02 5.59
C THR A 3 -17.78 -8.79 6.26
N LYS A 4 -16.69 -8.97 7.00
CA LYS A 4 -15.97 -7.86 7.66
C LYS A 4 -15.14 -7.13 6.61
N ARG A 5 -15.56 -5.91 6.25
CA ARG A 5 -14.85 -5.00 5.35
C ARG A 5 -14.33 -3.83 6.15
N THR A 6 -13.05 -3.50 6.00
CA THR A 6 -12.44 -2.36 6.69
C THR A 6 -11.57 -1.55 5.73
N VAL A 7 -11.53 -0.24 5.95
CA VAL A 7 -10.54 0.65 5.35
C VAL A 7 -9.78 1.32 6.47
N LYS A 8 -8.45 1.21 6.44
CA LYS A 8 -7.53 1.95 7.30
C LYS A 8 -6.71 2.89 6.44
N TYR A 9 -6.32 4.02 6.98
CA TYR A 9 -5.52 5.00 6.26
C TYR A 9 -4.60 5.73 7.23
N HIS A 10 -3.54 6.31 6.69
CA HIS A 10 -2.73 7.28 7.39
C HIS A 10 -2.96 8.67 6.80
N VAL A 11 -2.75 9.70 7.63
CA VAL A 11 -2.75 11.09 7.16
C VAL A 11 -1.69 11.21 6.06
N PRO A 12 -2.01 11.78 4.89
CA PRO A 12 -1.06 11.92 3.81
C PRO A 12 0.21 12.65 4.24
N GLN A 13 1.37 12.15 3.84
CA GLN A 13 2.67 12.75 4.12
C GLN A 13 3.48 12.82 2.83
N GLN A 14 4.17 13.94 2.60
CA GLN A 14 5.02 14.12 1.41
C GLN A 14 4.29 13.90 0.07
N GLY A 15 2.98 14.18 0.03
CA GLY A 15 2.14 13.94 -1.15
C GLY A 15 1.84 12.46 -1.44
N LEU A 16 2.16 11.56 -0.51
CA LEU A 16 1.75 10.17 -0.53
C LEU A 16 0.45 9.97 0.25
N TYR A 17 -0.53 9.35 -0.41
CA TYR A 17 -1.78 8.89 0.21
C TYR A 17 -1.73 7.38 0.34
N VAL A 18 -1.99 6.84 1.53
CA VAL A 18 -1.84 5.41 1.83
C VAL A 18 -3.11 4.89 2.49
N TYR A 19 -3.69 3.85 1.89
CA TYR A 19 -4.90 3.18 2.35
C TYR A 19 -4.69 1.67 2.34
N ALA A 20 -5.26 0.96 3.30
CA ALA A 20 -5.40 -0.48 3.26
C ALA A 20 -6.87 -0.85 3.32
N ARG A 21 -7.33 -1.57 2.30
CA ARG A 21 -8.66 -2.17 2.25
C ARG A 21 -8.52 -3.63 2.60
N THR A 22 -9.29 -4.11 3.58
CA THR A 22 -9.35 -5.53 3.93
C THR A 22 -10.75 -6.07 3.71
N GLU A 23 -10.84 -7.18 2.97
CA GLU A 23 -12.06 -7.95 2.78
C GLU A 23 -11.75 -9.44 2.96
N GLU A 24 -12.46 -10.10 3.88
CA GLU A 24 -12.29 -11.54 4.15
C GLU A 24 -10.84 -11.96 4.42
N GLY A 25 -10.08 -11.09 5.09
CA GLY A 25 -8.68 -11.30 5.44
C GLY A 25 -7.68 -10.94 4.34
N ARG A 26 -8.13 -10.71 3.10
CA ARG A 26 -7.29 -10.22 2.00
C ARG A 26 -7.12 -8.71 2.12
N THR A 27 -5.89 -8.24 2.04
CA THR A 27 -5.58 -6.81 2.18
C THR A 27 -4.98 -6.26 0.90
N GLU A 28 -5.53 -5.14 0.44
CA GLU A 28 -5.01 -4.36 -0.68
C GLU A 28 -4.44 -3.06 -0.13
N LEU A 29 -3.12 -2.90 -0.25
CA LEU A 29 -2.44 -1.64 0.04
C LEU A 29 -2.48 -0.76 -1.22
N ILE A 30 -3.07 0.42 -1.08
CA ILE A 30 -3.26 1.39 -2.16
C ILE A 30 -2.45 2.63 -1.82
N VAL A 31 -1.52 2.98 -2.70
CA VAL A 31 -0.63 4.13 -2.54
C VAL A 31 -0.78 5.05 -3.74
N LEU A 32 -0.98 6.35 -3.48
CA LEU A 32 -1.05 7.38 -4.51
C LEU A 32 0.08 8.38 -4.30
N ASN A 33 0.87 8.64 -5.34
CA ASN A 33 1.84 9.73 -5.35
C ASN A 33 1.26 10.93 -6.11
N SER A 34 0.89 11.99 -5.39
CA SER A 34 0.32 13.21 -5.95
C SER A 34 1.38 14.27 -6.30
N THR A 35 2.66 13.90 -6.33
CA THR A 35 3.78 14.80 -6.64
C THR A 35 4.34 14.54 -8.03
N ASP A 36 5.09 15.50 -8.56
CA ASP A 36 5.82 15.37 -9.83
C ASP A 36 7.17 14.63 -9.68
N ASN A 37 7.50 14.17 -8.47
CA ASN A 37 8.75 13.48 -8.18
C ASN A 37 8.46 12.05 -7.71
N GLU A 38 9.44 11.18 -7.89
CA GLU A 38 9.45 9.89 -7.20
C GLU A 38 9.45 10.12 -5.69
N GLN A 39 8.73 9.28 -4.95
CA GLN A 39 8.63 9.34 -3.50
C GLN A 39 8.92 7.97 -2.90
N ILE A 40 9.48 7.97 -1.69
CA ILE A 40 9.79 6.75 -0.95
C ILE A 40 8.74 6.58 0.15
N LEU A 41 7.95 5.52 0.05
CA LEU A 41 7.06 5.09 1.11
C LEU A 41 7.86 4.26 2.12
N MET A 42 8.09 4.83 3.30
CA MET A 42 8.80 4.15 4.38
C MET A 42 7.99 2.96 4.93
N ASN A 43 8.65 1.83 5.20
CA ASN A 43 7.98 0.60 5.68
C ASN A 43 7.10 0.82 6.92
N ASN A 44 7.58 1.62 7.87
CA ASN A 44 6.88 1.94 9.12
C ASN A 44 5.54 2.66 8.88
N HIS A 45 5.36 3.30 7.71
CA HIS A 45 4.11 3.99 7.35
C HIS A 45 3.02 3.06 6.82
N PHE A 46 3.32 1.83 6.42
CA PHE A 46 2.28 0.90 5.96
C PHE A 46 2.27 -0.44 6.70
N LYS A 47 3.33 -0.77 7.45
CA LYS A 47 3.43 -2.02 8.20
C LYS A 47 2.29 -2.26 9.18
N GLY A 48 1.72 -1.21 9.79
CA GLY A 48 0.54 -1.32 10.66
C GLY A 48 -0.80 -1.41 9.93
N LEU A 49 -0.80 -1.18 8.62
CA LEU A 49 -1.97 -1.21 7.74
C LEU A 49 -2.13 -2.57 7.05
N VAL A 50 -1.00 -3.19 6.67
CA VAL A 50 -0.96 -4.55 6.12
C VAL A 50 -0.96 -5.59 7.25
N ASN A 51 -1.40 -6.81 6.96
CA ASN A 51 -1.31 -7.93 7.90
C ASN A 51 0.17 -8.34 8.10
N GLU A 52 0.47 -9.44 8.79
CA GLU A 52 1.84 -9.98 8.95
C GLU A 52 2.50 -10.46 7.63
N SER A 53 1.95 -10.07 6.47
CA SER A 53 2.47 -10.36 5.13
C SER A 53 3.84 -9.71 4.94
N VAL A 54 4.82 -10.51 4.54
CA VAL A 54 6.18 -10.06 4.21
C VAL A 54 6.38 -9.77 2.72
N MET A 55 5.53 -10.33 1.86
CA MET A 55 5.53 -10.10 0.42
C MET A 55 4.15 -9.66 -0.03
N GLY A 56 4.09 -8.87 -1.10
CA GLY A 56 2.86 -8.55 -1.81
C GLY A 56 3.06 -8.58 -3.32
N ARG A 57 1.96 -8.58 -4.07
CA ARG A 57 1.98 -8.52 -5.54
C ARG A 57 1.44 -7.18 -6.00
N GLU A 58 2.27 -6.42 -6.71
CA GLU A 58 1.81 -5.20 -7.37
C GLU A 58 0.94 -5.57 -8.59
N ILE A 59 -0.29 -5.07 -8.63
CA ILE A 59 -1.32 -5.58 -9.54
C ILE A 59 -1.05 -5.19 -11.00
N ALA A 60 -0.54 -3.99 -11.28
CA ALA A 60 -0.39 -3.53 -12.66
C ALA A 60 0.77 -4.21 -13.41
N SER A 61 1.87 -4.47 -12.72
CA SER A 61 3.07 -5.11 -13.29
C SER A 61 3.18 -6.61 -12.98
N GLY A 62 2.42 -7.11 -11.99
CA GLY A 62 2.53 -8.47 -11.48
C GLY A 62 3.79 -8.73 -10.65
N LYS A 63 4.62 -7.70 -10.41
CA LYS A 63 5.88 -7.82 -9.68
C LYS A 63 5.63 -8.13 -8.20
N THR A 64 6.42 -9.04 -7.64
CA THR A 64 6.46 -9.25 -6.20
C THR A 64 7.25 -8.13 -5.51
N ILE A 65 6.66 -7.55 -4.47
CA ILE A 65 7.21 -6.48 -3.65
C ILE A 65 7.50 -7.04 -2.26
N ASP A 66 8.70 -6.78 -1.75
CA ASP A 66 9.05 -7.04 -0.36
C ASP A 66 8.46 -5.93 0.52
N LEU A 67 7.56 -6.29 1.43
CA LEU A 67 6.86 -5.35 2.32
C LEU A 67 7.67 -5.03 3.60
N THR A 68 8.82 -5.68 3.78
CA THR A 68 9.74 -5.37 4.88
C THR A 68 10.67 -4.20 4.56
N GLU A 69 10.79 -3.86 3.27
CA GLU A 69 11.60 -2.78 2.73
C GLU A 69 10.78 -1.51 2.43
N ASN A 70 11.48 -0.41 2.15
CA ASN A 70 10.84 0.80 1.65
C ASN A 70 10.38 0.61 0.20
N ILE A 71 9.25 1.23 -0.17
CA ILE A 71 8.67 1.10 -1.50
C ILE A 71 8.85 2.41 -2.26
N VAL A 72 9.40 2.32 -3.46
CA VAL A 72 9.51 3.46 -4.38
C VAL A 72 8.21 3.62 -5.15
N ILE A 73 7.62 4.82 -5.07
CA ILE A 73 6.37 5.17 -5.75
C ILE A 73 6.68 6.21 -6.83
N PRO A 74 6.54 5.85 -8.12
CA PRO A 74 6.85 6.77 -9.21
C PRO A 74 5.99 8.05 -9.16
N ALA A 75 6.51 9.14 -9.73
CA ALA A 75 5.80 10.41 -9.86
C ALA A 75 4.43 10.23 -10.52
N ARG A 76 3.39 10.89 -9.98
CA ARG A 76 2.03 10.87 -10.54
C ARG A 76 1.44 9.47 -10.78
N LYS A 77 1.85 8.46 -10.02
CA LYS A 77 1.35 7.08 -10.14
C LYS A 77 0.61 6.62 -8.90
N SER A 78 -0.29 5.66 -9.12
CA SER A 78 -0.88 4.82 -8.10
C SER A 78 -0.25 3.44 -8.15
N VAL A 79 -0.01 2.84 -6.98
CA VAL A 79 0.50 1.49 -6.80
C VAL A 79 -0.50 0.74 -5.93
N ILE A 80 -0.93 -0.44 -6.38
CA ILE A 80 -1.85 -1.31 -5.65
C ILE A 80 -1.15 -2.63 -5.41
N ILE A 81 -1.02 -3.02 -4.14
CA ILE A 81 -0.32 -4.24 -3.73
C ILE A 81 -1.29 -5.14 -2.99
N GLU A 82 -1.52 -6.32 -3.54
CA GLU A 82 -2.27 -7.39 -2.88
C GLU A 82 -1.33 -8.13 -1.91
N CYS A 83 -1.74 -8.21 -0.64
CA CYS A 83 -0.98 -8.74 0.49
C CYS A 83 -1.61 -9.99 1.09
#